data_AF-A0A924Y214-F1
#
_entry.id   AF-A0A924Y214-F1
#
_cell.length_a   1.000
_cell.length_b   1.000
_cell.length_c   1.000
_cell.angle_alpha   90.00
_cell.angle_beta   90.00
_cell.angle_gamma   90.00
#
_symmetry.space_group_name_H-M   'P 1'
#
loop_
_entity.id
_entity.type
_entity.pdbx_description
1 polymer ?
#
loop_
_entity_poly.entity_id
_entity_poly.type
_entity_poly.pdbx_seq_one_letter_code
_entity_poly.pdbx_strand_id
1 'polypeptide(L)' 'MKSNIPLSTLRSRSAFTLIELLVVIAIIAILAAILFPVFAQAREKARSASCLSNLKQMGTALIMYSQDYDGGFP' A
#
# COMPACT_ATOMS: atom_id res chain seq x y z
N MET A 1 66.30 0.35 -17.41
CA MET A 1 65.86 1.36 -16.42
C MET A 1 64.48 1.91 -16.78
N LYS A 2 63.43 1.10 -16.61
CA LYS A 2 62.01 1.52 -16.66
C LYS A 2 61.25 0.59 -15.72
N SER A 3 61.16 0.96 -14.46
CA SER A 3 60.37 0.28 -13.44
C SER A 3 58.89 0.56 -13.70
N ASN A 4 58.13 -0.51 -13.91
CA ASN A 4 56.67 -0.51 -13.97
C ASN A 4 56.10 -0.10 -12.59
N ILE A 5 55.41 1.03 -12.55
CA ILE A 5 54.72 1.53 -11.36
C ILE A 5 53.31 0.92 -11.36
N PRO A 6 52.88 0.18 -10.33
CA PRO A 6 51.52 -0.33 -10.28
C PRO A 6 50.54 0.81 -9.99
N LEU A 7 49.56 0.99 -10.89
CA LEU A 7 48.35 1.78 -10.62
C LEU A 7 47.55 1.07 -9.52
N SER A 8 47.83 1.41 -8.27
CA SER A 8 46.99 1.07 -7.13
C SER A 8 45.64 1.77 -7.29
N THR A 9 44.64 1.02 -7.74
CA THR A 9 43.24 1.44 -7.79
C THR A 9 42.80 1.77 -6.36
N LEU A 10 42.90 3.05 -5.96
CA LEU A 10 42.37 3.56 -4.71
C LEU A 10 40.84 3.38 -4.74
N ARG A 11 40.38 2.25 -4.22
CA ARG A 11 38.97 1.98 -4.02
C ARG A 11 38.46 2.94 -2.95
N SER A 12 37.91 4.07 -3.39
CA SER A 12 37.16 4.98 -2.53
C SER A 12 36.00 4.20 -1.92
N ARG A 13 36.18 3.75 -0.67
CA ARG A 13 35.07 3.26 0.14
C ARG A 13 34.25 4.48 0.52
N SER A 14 33.19 4.74 -0.23
CA SER A 14 32.16 5.69 0.18
C SER A 14 31.57 5.18 1.50
N ALA A 15 32.06 5.70 2.61
CA ALA A 15 31.45 5.48 3.91
C ALA A 15 30.21 6.38 3.95
N PHE A 16 29.03 5.77 3.93
CA PHE A 16 27.77 6.49 4.16
C PHE A 16 27.90 7.23 5.50
N THR A 17 27.65 8.53 5.48
CA THR A 17 27.67 9.28 6.73
C THR A 17 26.47 8.84 7.57
N LEU A 18 26.66 8.61 8.88
CA LEU A 18 25.58 8.18 9.78
C LEU A 18 24.35 9.11 9.71
N ILE A 19 24.58 10.39 9.39
CA ILE A 19 23.53 11.40 9.21
C ILE A 19 22.64 11.13 7.99
N GLU A 20 23.17 10.62 6.89
CA GLU A 20 22.36 10.26 5.71
C GLU A 20 21.41 9.09 6.00
N LEU A 21 21.85 8.09 6.78
CA LEU A 21 20.95 7.01 7.19
C LEU A 21 19.90 7.51 8.20
N LEU A 22 20.30 8.38 9.13
CA LEU A 22 19.41 8.90 10.17
C LEU A 22 18.30 9.78 9.61
N VAL A 23 18.58 10.63 8.62
CA VAL A 23 17.55 11.47 8.00
C VAL A 23 16.54 10.63 7.21
N VAL A 24 16.99 9.56 6.54
CA VAL A 24 16.12 8.69 5.74
C VAL A 24 15.12 7.94 6.62
N ILE A 25 15.58 7.34 7.71
CA ILE A 25 14.67 6.65 8.65
C ILE A 25 13.68 7.63 9.30
N ALA A 26 14.10 8.88 9.56
CA ALA A 26 13.23 9.90 10.12
C ALA A 26 12.09 10.26 9.16
N ILE A 27 12.40 10.45 7.87
CA ILE A 27 11.38 10.74 6.85
C ILE A 27 10.43 9.54 6.68
N ILE A 28 10.96 8.32 6.60
CA ILE A 28 10.14 7.09 6.49
C ILE A 28 9.21 6.95 7.71
N ALA A 29 9.71 7.23 8.92
CA ALA A 29 8.92 7.13 10.14
C ALA A 29 7.73 8.12 10.14
N ILE A 30 7.96 9.38 9.72
CA ILE A 30 6.91 10.39 9.60
C ILE A 30 5.84 9.95 8.58
N LEU A 31 6.27 9.49 7.40
CA LEU A 31 5.35 9.02 6.36
C LEU A 31 4.55 7.79 6.82
N ALA A 32 5.21 6.81 7.44
CA ALA A 32 4.57 5.60 7.94
C ALA A 32 3.57 5.89 9.06
N ALA A 33 3.86 6.85 9.95
CA ALA A 33 2.98 7.26 11.03
C ALA A 33 1.63 7.81 10.53
N ILE A 34 1.61 8.49 9.37
CA ILE A 34 0.38 8.98 8.74
C ILE A 34 -0.27 7.89 7.89
N LEU A 35 0.53 7.10 7.18
CA LEU A 35 0.04 6.11 6.23
C LEU A 35 -0.64 4.92 6.91
N PHE A 36 -0.10 4.44 8.05
CA PHE A 36 -0.67 3.31 8.78
C PHE A 36 -2.12 3.51 9.27
N PRO A 37 -2.47 4.61 9.99
CA PRO A 37 -3.84 4.82 10.45
C PRO A 37 -4.82 5.10 9.31
N VAL A 38 -4.38 5.77 8.25
CA VAL A 38 -5.21 6.03 7.06
C VAL A 38 -5.47 4.73 6.29
N PHE A 39 -4.45 3.90 6.13
CA PHE A 39 -4.57 2.62 5.44
C PHE A 39 -5.52 1.65 6.15
N ALA A 40 -5.46 1.58 7.49
CA ALA A 40 -6.39 0.76 8.27
C ALA A 40 -7.86 1.18 8.06
N GLN A 41 -8.14 2.49 8.08
CA GLN A 41 -9.48 3.03 7.82
C GLN A 41 -9.92 2.76 6.37
N ALA A 42 -9.05 2.98 5.39
CA ALA A 42 -9.35 2.73 3.99
C ALA A 42 -9.70 1.27 3.72
N ARG A 43 -8.97 0.32 4.34
CA ARG A 43 -9.24 -1.11 4.24
C ARG A 43 -10.62 -1.49 4.79
N GLU A 44 -11.00 -0.95 5.94
CA GLU A 44 -12.31 -1.23 6.52
C GLU A 44 -13.45 -0.62 5.69
N LYS A 45 -13.25 0.59 5.14
CA LYS A 45 -14.19 1.20 4.19
C LYS A 45 -14.33 0.37 2.92
N ALA A 46 -13.23 -0.17 2.38
CA ALA A 46 -13.27 -1.05 1.21
C ALA A 46 -14.08 -2.33 1.49
N ARG A 47 -13.89 -2.95 2.67
CA ARG A 47 -14.68 -4.12 3.09
C ARG A 47 -16.17 -3.79 3.20
N SER A 48 -16.49 -2.67 3.84
CA SER A 48 -17.87 -2.19 3.98
C SER A 48 -18.51 -1.91 2.61
N ALA A 49 -17.77 -1.29 1.69
CA ALA A 49 -18.24 -1.01 0.33
C ALA A 49 -18.55 -2.29 -0.45
N SER A 50 -17.71 -3.32 -0.34
CA SER A 50 -17.97 -4.63 -0.94
C SER A 50 -19.23 -5.29 -0.38
N CYS A 51 -19.39 -5.30 0.95
CA CYS A 51 -20.58 -5.85 1.60
C CYS A 51 -21.85 -5.12 1.16
N LEU A 52 -21.84 -3.78 1.16
CA LEU A 52 -22.96 -2.96 0.70
C LEU A 52 -23.29 -3.24 -0.76
N SER A 53 -22.28 -3.41 -1.62
CA SER A 53 -22.48 -3.78 -3.03
C SER A 53 -23.16 -5.14 -3.17
N ASN A 54 -22.77 -6.14 -2.37
CA ASN A 54 -23.40 -7.46 -2.39
C ASN A 54 -24.86 -7.39 -1.90
N LEU A 55 -25.13 -6.69 -0.81
CA LEU A 55 -26.49 -6.49 -0.30
C LEU A 55 -27.38 -5.77 -1.31
N LYS A 56 -26.84 -4.74 -1.98
CA LYS A 56 -27.55 -4.05 -3.07
C LYS A 56 -27.90 -5.02 -4.20
N GLN A 57 -26.95 -5.86 -4.63
CA GLN A 57 -27.18 -6.85 -5.69
C GLN A 57 -28.26 -7.87 -5.28
N MET A 58 -28.22 -8.37 -4.04
CA MET A 58 -29.24 -9.28 -3.51
C MET A 58 -30.62 -8.60 -3.42
N GLY A 59 -30.68 -7.37 -2.91
CA GLY A 59 -31.93 -6.61 -2.80
C GLY A 59 -32.54 -6.35 -4.18
N THR A 60 -31.73 -5.98 -5.17
CA THR A 60 -32.18 -5.86 -6.56
C THR A 60 -32.72 -7.20 -7.08
N ALA A 61 -32.02 -8.31 -6.86
CA ALA A 61 -32.49 -9.63 -7.28
C ALA A 61 -33.82 -10.02 -6.62
N LEU A 62 -33.99 -9.68 -5.33
CA LEU A 62 -35.23 -9.94 -4.61
C LEU A 62 -36.41 -9.10 -5.16
N ILE A 63 -36.16 -7.83 -5.47
CA ILE A 63 -37.15 -6.96 -6.11
C ILE A 63 -37.54 -7.52 -7.47
N MET A 64 -36.55 -7.89 -8.30
CA MET A 64 -36.81 -8.51 -9.62
C MET A 64 -37.65 -9.78 -9.48
N TYR A 65 -37.30 -10.66 -8.54
CA TYR A 65 -38.08 -11.88 -8.27
C TYR A 65 -39.53 -11.56 -7.89
N SER A 66 -39.74 -10.61 -6.98
CA SER A 66 -41.09 -10.21 -6.56
C SER A 66 -41.91 -9.61 -7.71
N GLN A 67 -41.27 -8.90 -8.64
CA GLN A 67 -41.93 -8.35 -9.83
C GLN A 67 -42.36 -9.45 -10.80
N ASP A 68 -41.57 -10.51 -10.91
CA ASP A 68 -41.86 -11.64 -11.79
C ASP A 68 -42.89 -12.62 -11.20
N TYR A 69 -43.14 -12.58 -9.88
CA TYR A 69 -43.99 -13.53 -9.13
C TYR A 69 -45.11 -12.85 -8.31
N ASP A 70 -45.84 -11.89 -8.89
CA ASP A 70 -47.02 -11.22 -8.30
C ASP A 70 -46.82 -10.65 -6.87
N GLY A 71 -45.61 -10.17 -6.57
CA GLY A 71 -45.24 -9.62 -5.26
C GLY A 71 -44.82 -10.67 -4.22
N GLY A 72 -44.68 -11.93 -4.61
CA GLY A 72 -44.16 -12.99 -3.75
C GLY A 72 -42.69 -12.77 -3.39
N PHE A 73 -42.38 -12.76 -2.09
CA PHE A 73 -41.01 -12.92 -1.60
C PHE A 73 -40.71 -14.42 -1.42
N PRO A 74 -39.47 -14.87 -1.69
CA PRO A 74 -39.06 -16.25 -1.43
C PRO A 74 -39.12 -16.61 0.06
#